data_AF-A0A1G9CR70-F1
#
_entry.id   AF-A0A1G9CR70-F1
#
_cell.length_a   1.000
_cell.length_b   1.000
_cell.length_c   1.000
_cell.angle_alpha   90.00
_cell.angle_beta   90.00
_cell.angle_gamma   90.00
#
_symmetry.space_group_name_H-M   'P 1'
#
loop_
_entity.id
_entity.type
_entity.pdbx_description
1 polymer ?
#
loop_
_entity_poly.entity_id
_entity_poly.type
_entity_poly.pdbx_seq_one_letter_code
_entity_poly.pdbx_strand_id
1 'polypeptide(L)'
;MSDDSQEPVEAPQEIDPVAAAEAEAERRKALPPAALRALEEAEERRAKAEAEAAEMPTELGGRIKGLEPVRYGDWEKKGLAIDF
;
A
#
# COMPACT_ATOMS: atom_id res chain seq x y z
N MET A 1 -0.32 48.10 8.47
CA MET A 1 0.82 47.17 8.63
C MET A 1 0.46 46.26 9.78
N SER A 2 -0.33 45.22 9.50
CA SER A 2 -0.65 44.19 10.50
C SER A 2 0.34 43.07 10.30
N ASP A 3 1.05 42.79 11.38
CA ASP A 3 2.13 41.83 11.52
C ASP A 3 1.58 40.42 11.24
N ASP A 4 1.88 39.90 10.05
CA ASP A 4 1.66 38.50 9.67
C ASP A 4 2.73 37.65 10.37
N SER A 5 2.52 37.43 11.68
CA SER A 5 3.30 36.49 12.47
C SER A 5 3.01 35.07 11.95
N GLN A 6 3.77 34.65 10.93
CA GLN A 6 3.82 33.25 10.52
C GLN A 6 4.37 32.42 11.68
N GLU A 7 3.53 31.54 12.24
CA GLU A 7 4.00 30.47 13.12
C GLU A 7 5.04 29.61 12.38
N PRO A 8 6.10 29.14 13.07
CA PRO A 8 7.10 28.30 12.44
C PRO A 8 6.45 26.98 12.03
N VAL A 9 6.30 26.76 10.72
CA VAL A 9 5.94 25.48 10.14
C VAL A 9 6.95 24.43 10.62
N GLU A 10 6.50 23.56 11.52
CA GLU A 10 7.25 22.44 12.05
C GLU A 10 7.76 21.59 10.89
N ALA A 11 9.09 21.42 10.82
CA ALA A 11 9.73 20.65 9.76
C ALA A 11 9.15 19.22 9.74
N PRO A 12 8.98 18.60 8.55
CA PRO A 12 8.50 17.23 8.47
C PRO A 12 9.49 16.33 9.22
N GLN A 13 9.02 15.72 10.30
CA GLN A 13 9.84 14.84 11.12
C GLN A 13 10.28 13.67 10.24
N GLU A 14 11.59 13.52 10.02
CA GLU A 14 12.14 12.39 9.29
C GLU A 14 11.78 11.12 10.05
N ILE A 15 10.91 10.29 9.45
CA ILE A 15 10.42 9.09 10.09
C ILE A 15 11.53 8.04 9.99
N ASP A 16 12.20 7.79 11.11
CA ASP A 16 13.19 6.71 11.21
C ASP A 16 12.51 5.36 10.90
N PRO A 17 12.92 4.65 9.83
CA PRO A 17 12.22 3.45 9.37
C PRO A 17 12.31 2.30 10.39
N VAL A 18 13.36 2.28 11.20
CA VAL A 18 13.54 1.29 12.28
C VAL A 18 12.54 1.55 13.41
N ALA A 19 12.42 2.80 13.86
CA ALA A 19 11.47 3.18 14.91
C ALA A 19 10.01 2.94 14.46
N ALA A 20 9.70 3.20 13.18
CA ALA A 20 8.38 2.91 12.63
C ALA A 20 8.06 1.40 12.59
N ALA A 21 9.04 0.56 12.26
CA ALA A 21 8.86 -0.89 12.27
C ALA A 21 8.66 -1.45 13.70
N GLU A 22 9.39 -0.91 14.68
CA GLU A 22 9.24 -1.27 16.09
C GLU A 22 7.86 -0.86 16.63
N ALA A 23 7.40 0.35 16.31
CA ALA A 23 6.07 0.83 16.71
C ALA A 23 4.94 -0.03 16.11
N GLU A 24 5.07 -0.48 14.87
CA GLU A 24 4.11 -1.38 14.24
C GLU A 24 4.12 -2.78 14.88
N ALA A 25 5.29 -3.28 15.28
CA ALA A 25 5.40 -4.55 16.01
C ALA A 25 4.72 -4.47 17.39
N GLU A 26 4.92 -3.38 18.13
CA GLU A 26 4.22 -3.13 19.41
C GLU A 26 2.71 -3.00 19.22
N ARG A 27 2.28 -2.31 18.15
CA ARG A 27 0.86 -2.20 17.80
C ARG A 27 0.23 -3.56 17.55
N ARG A 28 0.90 -4.44 16.79
CA ARG A 28 0.42 -5.79 16.51
C ARG A 28 0.33 -6.66 17.77
N LYS A 29 1.29 -6.54 18.69
CA LYS A 29 1.24 -7.25 19.99
C LYS A 29 0.07 -6.78 20.86
N ALA A 30 -0.32 -5.51 20.76
CA ALA A 30 -1.43 -4.94 21.50
C ALA A 30 -2.81 -5.24 20.90
N LEU A 31 -2.89 -5.91 19.74
CA LEU A 31 -4.17 -6.21 19.09
C LEU A 31 -4.96 -7.30 19.82
N PRO A 32 -6.30 -7.20 19.86
CA PRO A 32 -7.14 -8.26 20.38
C PRO A 32 -7.04 -9.52 19.50
N PRO A 33 -7.31 -10.72 20.06
CA PRO A 33 -7.19 -11.99 19.34
C PRO A 33 -8.12 -12.13 18.13
N ALA A 34 -9.20 -11.33 18.07
CA ALA A 34 -10.05 -11.25 16.88
C ALA A 34 -9.38 -10.50 15.73
N ALA A 35 -8.62 -9.45 16.02
CA ALA A 35 -7.92 -8.67 15.01
C ALA A 35 -6.71 -9.42 14.45
N LEU A 36 -5.98 -10.17 15.30
CA LEU A 36 -4.90 -11.05 14.84
C LEU A 36 -5.40 -12.09 13.84
N ARG A 37 -6.50 -12.79 14.17
CA ARG A 37 -7.14 -13.75 13.25
C ARG A 37 -7.57 -13.11 11.93
N ALA A 38 -8.10 -11.89 11.96
CA ALA A 38 -8.49 -11.17 10.76
C ALA A 38 -7.27 -10.79 9.88
N LEU A 39 -6.14 -10.45 10.50
CA LEU A 39 -4.89 -10.18 9.79
C LEU A 39 -4.34 -11.47 9.15
N GLU A 40 -4.31 -12.57 9.89
CA GLU A 40 -3.89 -13.89 9.38
C GLU A 40 -4.74 -14.32 8.18
N GLU A 41 -6.07 -14.22 8.26
CA GLU A 41 -6.98 -14.56 7.16
C GLU A 41 -6.77 -13.64 5.93
N ALA A 42 -6.46 -12.35 6.17
CA ALA A 42 -6.14 -11.42 5.09
C ALA A 42 -4.80 -11.75 4.44
N GLU A 43 -3.79 -12.14 5.22
CA GLU A 43 -2.49 -12.60 4.71
C GLU A 43 -2.64 -13.88 3.91
N GLU A 44 -3.42 -14.85 4.38
CA GLU A 44 -3.74 -16.07 3.63
C GLU A 44 -4.43 -15.78 2.30
N ARG A 45 -5.37 -14.83 2.27
CA ARG A 45 -6.02 -14.40 1.02
C ARG A 45 -5.02 -13.78 0.05
N ARG A 46 -4.11 -12.92 0.53
CA ARG A 46 -3.07 -12.31 -0.30
C ARG A 46 -2.11 -13.36 -0.85
N ALA A 47 -1.64 -14.28 0.00
CA ALA A 47 -0.75 -15.35 -0.41
C ALA A 47 -1.37 -16.25 -1.49
N LYS A 48 -2.66 -16.58 -1.38
CA LYS A 48 -3.39 -17.33 -2.43
C LYS A 48 -3.47 -16.56 -3.74
N ALA A 49 -3.83 -15.28 -3.69
CA ALA A 49 -3.90 -14.44 -4.88
C ALA A 49 -2.52 -14.24 -5.54
N GLU A 50 -1.45 -14.11 -4.73
CA GLU A 50 -0.07 -14.02 -5.23
C GLU A 50 0.42 -15.34 -5.84
N ALA A 51 0.04 -16.48 -5.25
CA ALA A 51 0.35 -17.80 -5.80
C ALA A 51 -0.35 -18.02 -7.15
N GLU A 52 -1.64 -17.70 -7.25
CA GLU A 52 -2.39 -17.74 -8.51
C GLU A 52 -1.77 -16.79 -9.55
N ALA A 53 -1.30 -15.61 -9.12
CA ALA A 53 -0.61 -14.66 -9.99
C ALA A 53 0.77 -15.15 -10.45
N ALA A 54 1.51 -15.88 -9.60
CA ALA A 54 2.82 -16.43 -9.94
C ALA A 54 2.74 -17.61 -10.91
N GLU A 55 1.63 -18.37 -10.89
CA GLU A 55 1.36 -19.45 -11.84
C GLU A 55 0.96 -18.95 -13.24
N MET A 56 0.50 -17.69 -13.35
CA MET A 56 0.19 -17.09 -14.64
C MET A 56 1.47 -16.77 -15.42
N PRO A 57 1.48 -17.00 -16.75
CA PRO A 57 2.63 -16.66 -17.57
C PRO A 57 2.91 -15.16 -17.50
N THR A 58 4.20 -14.80 -17.44
CA THR A 58 4.63 -13.41 -17.45
C THR A 58 4.10 -12.70 -18.70
N GLU A 59 3.37 -11.62 -18.49
CA GLU A 59 2.90 -10.78 -19.59
C GLU A 59 4.07 -10.02 -20.22
N LEU A 60 4.30 -10.26 -21.51
CA LEU A 60 5.28 -9.51 -22.29
C LEU A 60 4.56 -8.33 -22.97
N GLY A 61 4.94 -7.11 -22.61
CA GLY A 61 4.34 -5.87 -23.14
C GLY A 61 3.21 -5.27 -22.30
N GLY A 62 2.81 -5.92 -21.19
CA GLY A 62 1.88 -5.40 -20.19
C GLY A 62 2.55 -4.47 -19.16
N ARG A 63 1.79 -3.98 -18.16
CA ARG A 63 2.34 -3.13 -17.07
C ARG A 63 3.34 -3.93 -16.22
N ILE A 64 4.57 -3.42 -16.09
CA ILE A 64 5.69 -4.05 -15.32
C ILE A 64 5.37 -4.22 -13.81
N LYS A 65 4.43 -3.43 -13.28
CA LYS A 65 3.92 -3.57 -11.90
C LYS A 65 2.41 -3.34 -11.88
N GLY A 66 1.68 -4.27 -11.25
CA GLY A 66 0.23 -4.20 -11.03
C GLY A 66 -0.59 -5.12 -11.93
N LEU A 67 -1.87 -5.31 -11.58
CA LEU A 67 -2.82 -6.14 -12.33
C LEU A 67 -3.04 -5.58 -13.75
N GLU A 68 -3.23 -6.46 -14.73
CA GLU A 68 -3.43 -6.07 -16.13
C GLU A 68 -4.73 -5.24 -16.28
N PRO A 69 -4.66 -4.00 -16.77
CA PRO A 69 -5.82 -3.15 -17.06
C PRO A 69 -6.88 -3.87 -17.90
N VAL A 70 -6.43 -4.64 -18.89
CA VAL A 70 -7.26 -5.32 -19.88
C VAL A 70 -8.11 -6.41 -19.24
N ARG A 71 -7.63 -7.10 -18.19
CA ARG A 71 -8.38 -8.17 -17.52
C ARG A 71 -9.46 -7.67 -16.57
N TYR A 72 -9.30 -6.47 -16.01
CA TYR A 72 -10.19 -5.94 -14.98
C TYR A 72 -10.96 -4.68 -15.42
N GLY A 73 -10.77 -4.25 -16.68
CA GLY A 73 -11.39 -3.02 -17.21
C GLY A 73 -10.81 -1.73 -16.60
N ASP A 74 -9.70 -1.81 -15.89
CA ASP A 74 -9.06 -0.68 -15.21
C ASP A 74 -8.05 0.02 -16.13
N TRP A 75 -8.58 0.66 -17.17
CA TRP A 75 -7.80 1.49 -18.12
C TRP A 75 -7.37 2.83 -17.52
N GLU A 76 -7.77 3.10 -16.28
CA GLU A 76 -7.48 4.34 -15.60
C GLU A 76 -6.18 4.24 -14.80
N LYS A 77 -5.40 5.31 -14.84
CA LYS A 77 -4.34 5.55 -13.86
C LYS A 77 -4.53 6.95 -13.31
N LYS A 78 -4.94 7.04 -12.04
CA LYS A 78 -5.24 8.33 -11.37
C LYS A 78 -6.30 9.15 -12.13
N GLY A 79 -7.33 8.50 -12.68
CA GLY A 79 -8.40 9.16 -13.43
C GLY A 79 -8.02 9.61 -14.85
N LEU A 80 -6.85 9.23 -15.37
CA LEU A 80 -6.52 9.35 -16.78
C LEU A 80 -6.71 8.01 -17.47
N ALA A 81 -7.60 7.95 -18.47
CA ALA A 81 -7.66 6.85 -19.41
C ALA A 81 -6.38 6.87 -20.27
N ILE A 82 -5.64 5.76 -20.26
CA ILE A 82 -4.43 5.59 -21.06
C ILE A 82 -4.73 4.57 -22.15
N ASP A 83 -4.68 5.01 -23.40
CA ASP A 83 -4.84 4.21 -24.62
C ASP A 83 -3.52 4.21 -25.40
N PHE A 84 -3.20 3.14 -26.13
CA PHE A 84 -1.97 2.99 -26.93
C PHE A 84 -2.25 3.15 -28.42
#